data_AF-A0ABD4WWL8-F1
#
_entry.id   AF-A0ABD4WWL8-F1
#
_cell.length_a   1.000
_cell.length_b   1.000
_cell.length_c   1.000
_cell.angle_alpha   90.00
_cell.angle_beta   90.00
_cell.angle_gamma   90.00
#
_symmetry.space_group_name_H-M   'P 1'
#
loop_
_entity.id
_entity.type
_entity.pdbx_description
1 polymer ?
#
loop_
_entity_poly.entity_id
_entity_poly.type
_entity_poly.pdbx_seq_one_letter_code
_entity_poly.pdbx_strand_id
1 'polypeptide(L)'
;MSSYTIYKTLCDVVDQAYPSESYPDNKFKNFFIDIKVKEMKSIHGRYYPHNRKIEIFNLSRPNGHTIATTLHEVAHHIDHCLRKKSDHSKTFYEIFHPLFVTAIGMGIMSKQDILTESDSTDKKWLEKYFGDIEEWDISTLDYKQDSCVIKVYQSFAIKDKLKQRGYKYSSLEQVWLKEMSTSEAEEEKMTVAQWIDRKNIEIEQANTIKMEAYYYLCVSNCYDHKAYLKENGFMWNGYGMKKAWVKKIPCQFLKSEEAKLLKLPNIKVSVAAKK
;
A
#
# COMPACT_ATOMS: atom_id res chain seq x y z
N MET A 1 -6.28 -0.11 -6.39
CA MET A 1 -5.25 -1.07 -6.85
C MET A 1 -5.44 -2.47 -6.28
N SER A 2 -5.19 -3.47 -7.11
CA SER A 2 -4.99 -4.85 -6.64
C SER A 2 -3.49 -5.07 -6.38
N SER A 3 -3.09 -6.11 -5.65
CA SER A 3 -1.66 -6.48 -5.50
C SER A 3 -0.94 -6.57 -6.86
N TYR A 4 -1.68 -6.86 -7.93
CA TYR A 4 -1.17 -6.86 -9.30
C TYR A 4 -0.82 -5.46 -9.84
N THR A 5 -1.57 -4.41 -9.50
CA THR A 5 -1.23 -3.05 -9.93
C THR A 5 0.02 -2.55 -9.21
N ILE A 6 0.13 -2.81 -7.90
CA ILE A 6 1.34 -2.51 -7.13
C ILE A 6 2.54 -3.26 -7.72
N TYR A 7 2.39 -4.56 -7.99
CA TYR A 7 3.42 -5.36 -8.65
C TYR A 7 3.86 -4.76 -10.00
N LYS A 8 2.92 -4.33 -10.85
CA LYS A 8 3.24 -3.69 -12.12
C LYS A 8 4.05 -2.41 -11.93
N THR A 9 3.61 -1.52 -11.05
CA THR A 9 4.34 -0.27 -10.81
C THR A 9 5.73 -0.54 -10.25
N LEU A 10 5.91 -1.53 -9.38
CA LEU A 10 7.24 -1.95 -8.92
C LEU A 10 8.09 -2.51 -10.06
N CYS A 11 7.51 -3.27 -10.98
CA CYS A 11 8.22 -3.72 -12.19
C CYS A 11 8.66 -2.54 -13.06
N ASP A 12 7.82 -1.53 -13.22
CA ASP A 12 8.15 -0.32 -13.98
C ASP A 12 9.32 0.44 -13.30
N VAL A 13 9.32 0.55 -11.96
CA VAL A 13 10.45 1.11 -11.20
C VAL A 13 11.73 0.29 -11.43
N VAL A 14 11.63 -1.05 -11.40
CA VAL A 14 12.77 -1.93 -11.64
C VAL A 14 13.32 -1.78 -13.05
N ASP A 15 12.46 -1.71 -14.07
CA ASP A 15 12.88 -1.54 -15.46
C ASP A 15 13.62 -0.21 -15.69
N GLN A 16 13.18 0.86 -15.02
CA GLN A 16 13.82 2.17 -15.10
C GLN A 16 15.12 2.25 -14.30
N ALA A 17 15.19 1.62 -13.13
CA ALA A 17 16.38 1.62 -12.28
C ALA A 17 17.46 0.63 -12.75
N TYR A 18 17.04 -0.48 -13.37
CA TYR A 18 17.89 -1.60 -13.81
C TYR A 18 17.54 -2.02 -15.24
N PRO A 19 17.84 -1.17 -16.23
CA PRO A 19 17.48 -1.42 -17.62
C PRO A 19 18.13 -2.70 -18.16
N SER A 20 17.42 -3.38 -19.05
CA SER A 20 17.82 -4.68 -19.60
C SER A 20 19.13 -4.64 -20.40
N GLU A 21 19.47 -3.48 -20.95
CA GLU A 21 20.70 -3.18 -21.66
C GLU A 21 21.92 -3.34 -20.73
N SER A 22 21.78 -2.92 -19.47
CA SER A 22 22.83 -3.02 -18.45
C SER A 22 22.77 -4.34 -17.68
N TYR A 23 21.60 -4.97 -17.62
CA TYR A 23 21.35 -6.20 -16.87
C TYR A 23 20.59 -7.23 -17.72
N PRO A 24 21.21 -7.77 -18.79
CA PRO A 24 20.55 -8.76 -19.64
C PRO A 24 20.21 -10.03 -18.85
N ASP A 25 19.07 -10.66 -19.19
CA ASP A 25 18.58 -11.90 -18.57
C ASP A 25 18.36 -11.85 -17.04
N ASN A 26 18.22 -10.64 -16.49
CA ASN A 26 17.95 -10.49 -15.07
C ASN A 26 16.58 -11.07 -14.69
N LYS A 27 16.48 -11.55 -13.45
CA LYS A 27 15.24 -12.08 -12.88
C LYS A 27 14.59 -11.10 -11.91
N PHE A 28 14.92 -9.80 -11.99
CA PHE A 28 14.56 -8.80 -10.98
C PHE A 28 13.06 -8.55 -10.87
N LYS A 29 12.29 -8.81 -11.94
CA LYS A 29 10.83 -8.73 -11.92
C LYS A 29 10.15 -10.04 -11.47
N ASN A 30 10.91 -11.12 -11.27
CA ASN A 30 10.35 -12.43 -11.00
C ASN A 30 10.10 -12.64 -9.50
N PHE A 31 9.28 -11.79 -8.89
CA PHE A 31 8.85 -11.86 -7.50
C PHE A 31 7.32 -11.81 -7.36
N PHE A 32 6.82 -12.15 -6.17
CA PHE A 32 5.41 -12.10 -5.83
C PHE A 32 5.17 -11.16 -4.66
N ILE A 33 4.18 -10.28 -4.78
CA ILE A 33 3.76 -9.36 -3.71
C ILE A 33 2.53 -9.91 -3.01
N ASP A 34 2.60 -10.04 -1.68
CA ASP A 34 1.50 -10.49 -0.83
C ASP A 34 1.27 -9.47 0.30
N ILE A 35 0.21 -8.68 0.15
CA ILE A 35 -0.14 -7.62 1.09
C ILE A 35 -0.98 -8.23 2.22
N LYS A 36 -0.43 -8.19 3.44
CA LYS A 36 -1.05 -8.78 4.62
C LYS A 36 -1.82 -7.72 5.39
N VAL A 37 -3.12 -7.95 5.54
CA VAL A 37 -4.00 -7.15 6.41
C VAL A 37 -3.73 -7.53 7.88
N LYS A 38 -2.54 -7.15 8.37
CA LYS A 38 -2.01 -7.55 9.67
C LYS A 38 -0.97 -6.52 10.15
N GLU A 39 -0.99 -6.26 11.46
CA GLU A 39 0.02 -5.48 12.16
C GLU A 39 1.03 -6.39 12.87
N MET A 40 2.30 -6.05 12.76
CA MET A 40 3.48 -6.76 13.25
C MET A 40 4.32 -5.79 14.08
N LYS A 41 4.86 -6.28 15.20
CA LYS A 41 5.58 -5.42 16.15
C LYS A 41 6.99 -5.02 15.70
N SER A 42 7.67 -5.90 14.96
CA SER A 42 9.12 -5.81 14.75
C SER A 42 9.54 -5.74 13.29
N ILE A 43 8.62 -5.95 12.34
CA ILE A 43 8.91 -5.96 10.91
C ILE A 43 7.77 -5.29 10.15
N HIS A 44 8.11 -4.60 9.06
CA HIS A 44 7.15 -3.95 8.15
C HIS A 44 7.02 -4.69 6.82
N GLY A 45 8.10 -5.34 6.40
CA GLY A 45 8.16 -6.19 5.22
C GLY A 45 8.97 -7.44 5.49
N ARG A 46 8.90 -8.39 4.57
CA ARG A 46 9.83 -9.52 4.52
C ARG A 46 9.90 -10.15 3.14
N TYR A 47 11.12 -10.32 2.65
CA TYR A 47 11.44 -11.12 1.48
C TYR A 47 11.82 -12.56 1.82
N TYR A 48 11.30 -13.51 1.04
CA TYR A 48 11.61 -14.94 1.11
C TYR A 48 12.30 -15.39 -0.19
N PRO A 49 13.63 -15.61 -0.18
CA PRO A 49 14.38 -15.92 -1.40
C PRO A 49 13.96 -17.20 -2.13
N HIS A 50 13.58 -18.25 -1.38
CA HIS A 50 13.28 -19.58 -1.92
C HIS A 50 12.07 -19.60 -2.87
N ASN A 51 11.06 -18.77 -2.60
CA ASN A 51 9.85 -18.66 -3.42
C ASN A 51 9.69 -17.25 -4.04
N ARG A 52 10.68 -16.38 -3.86
CA ARG A 52 10.72 -15.01 -4.39
C ARG A 52 9.50 -14.19 -3.96
N LYS A 53 9.05 -14.41 -2.73
CA LYS A 53 7.85 -13.78 -2.18
C LYS A 53 8.22 -12.61 -1.29
N ILE A 54 7.52 -11.49 -1.46
CA ILE A 54 7.60 -10.30 -0.61
C ILE A 54 6.26 -10.18 0.12
N GLU A 55 6.32 -10.17 1.46
CA GLU A 55 5.16 -9.89 2.31
C GLU A 55 5.25 -8.47 2.87
N ILE A 56 4.16 -7.71 2.78
CA ILE A 56 4.06 -6.36 3.33
C ILE A 56 3.01 -6.34 4.44
N PHE A 57 3.37 -5.77 5.59
CA PHE A 57 2.55 -5.64 6.79
C PHE A 57 2.36 -4.16 7.16
N ASN A 58 1.66 -3.91 8.26
CA ASN A 58 1.59 -2.60 8.91
C ASN A 58 1.02 -1.49 8.02
N LEU A 59 -0.08 -1.80 7.33
CA LEU A 59 -0.74 -0.91 6.37
C LEU A 59 -1.37 0.32 7.03
N SER A 60 -1.37 0.41 8.36
CA SER A 60 -1.75 1.63 9.08
C SER A 60 -0.71 2.75 9.02
N ARG A 61 0.52 2.43 8.58
CA ARG A 61 1.59 3.41 8.36
C ARG A 61 1.22 4.37 7.22
N PRO A 62 1.80 5.59 7.19
CA PRO A 62 1.70 6.46 6.03
C PRO A 62 2.04 5.70 4.73
N ASN A 63 1.34 6.05 3.66
CA ASN A 63 1.43 5.32 2.42
C ASN A 63 2.86 5.29 1.85
N GLY A 64 3.56 6.43 1.87
CA GLY A 64 4.95 6.51 1.42
C GLY A 64 5.92 5.65 2.24
N HIS A 65 5.70 5.51 3.55
CA HIS A 65 6.49 4.61 4.41
C HIS A 65 6.28 3.15 4.02
N THR A 66 5.04 2.78 3.65
CA THR A 66 4.71 1.43 3.19
C THR A 66 5.31 1.15 1.81
N ILE A 67 5.33 2.15 0.90
CA ILE A 67 6.02 2.06 -0.40
C ILE A 67 7.52 1.91 -0.18
N ALA A 68 8.13 2.72 0.69
CA ALA A 68 9.55 2.65 1.02
C ALA A 68 9.97 1.26 1.51
N THR A 69 9.20 0.70 2.45
CA THR A 69 9.37 -0.69 2.90
C THR A 69 9.24 -1.68 1.74
N THR A 70 8.29 -1.47 0.83
CA THR A 70 8.09 -2.37 -0.31
C THR A 70 9.29 -2.34 -1.27
N LEU A 71 9.84 -1.15 -1.55
CA LEU A 71 11.05 -1.00 -2.34
C LEU A 71 12.28 -1.62 -1.65
N HIS A 72 12.37 -1.56 -0.33
CA HIS A 72 13.41 -2.23 0.45
C HIS A 72 13.40 -3.75 0.23
N GLU A 73 12.21 -4.37 0.31
CA GLU A 73 12.07 -5.81 0.07
C GLU A 73 12.32 -6.18 -1.40
N VAL A 74 12.00 -5.30 -2.36
CA VAL A 74 12.38 -5.46 -3.77
C VAL A 74 13.91 -5.38 -3.92
N ALA A 75 14.58 -4.47 -3.22
CA ALA A 75 16.04 -4.39 -3.21
C ALA A 75 16.65 -5.70 -2.70
N HIS A 76 16.12 -6.29 -1.62
CA HIS A 76 16.56 -7.62 -1.15
C HIS A 76 16.40 -8.72 -2.22
N HIS A 77 15.34 -8.65 -3.04
CA HIS A 77 15.16 -9.57 -4.16
C HIS A 77 16.20 -9.39 -5.27
N ILE A 78 16.43 -8.15 -5.71
CA ILE A 78 17.44 -7.81 -6.74
C ILE A 78 18.83 -8.21 -6.27
N ASP A 79 19.13 -7.87 -5.02
CA ASP A 79 20.39 -8.17 -4.38
C ASP A 79 20.65 -9.67 -4.26
N HIS A 80 19.64 -10.44 -3.87
CA HIS A 80 19.74 -11.90 -3.92
C HIS A 80 19.90 -12.44 -5.36
N CYS A 81 19.28 -11.81 -6.37
CA CYS A 81 19.50 -12.21 -7.77
C CYS A 81 20.95 -12.01 -8.20
N LEU A 82 21.57 -10.89 -7.79
CA LEU A 82 22.94 -10.51 -8.12
C LEU A 82 23.99 -11.27 -7.30
N ARG A 83 23.89 -11.24 -5.97
CA ARG A 83 24.92 -11.74 -5.05
C ARG A 83 24.63 -13.11 -4.44
N LYS A 84 23.45 -13.69 -4.70
CA LYS A 84 22.96 -14.95 -4.07
C LYS A 84 22.88 -14.89 -2.53
N LYS A 85 22.89 -13.68 -1.98
CA LYS A 85 22.70 -13.35 -0.58
C LYS A 85 22.09 -11.96 -0.49
N SER A 86 21.58 -11.60 0.68
CA SER A 86 21.22 -10.22 0.96
C SER A 86 21.44 -9.89 2.43
N ASP A 87 21.76 -8.64 2.70
CA ASP A 87 22.13 -8.08 4.00
C ASP A 87 21.85 -6.57 4.00
N HIS A 88 22.31 -5.84 5.01
CA HIS A 88 22.22 -4.38 5.09
C HIS A 88 23.60 -3.72 4.93
N SER A 89 24.46 -4.31 4.09
CA SER A 89 25.79 -3.76 3.78
C SER A 89 25.69 -2.55 2.84
N LYS A 90 26.80 -1.82 2.67
CA LYS A 90 26.89 -0.74 1.66
C LYS A 90 26.45 -1.23 0.27
N THR A 91 26.85 -2.44 -0.12
CA THR A 91 26.48 -3.03 -1.42
C THR A 91 24.97 -3.25 -1.57
N PHE A 92 24.26 -3.58 -0.48
CA PHE A 92 22.80 -3.61 -0.52
C PHE A 92 22.24 -2.20 -0.77
N TYR A 93 22.75 -1.18 -0.10
CA TYR A 93 22.31 0.19 -0.28
C TYR A 93 22.65 0.76 -1.67
N GLU A 94 23.72 0.30 -2.32
CA GLU A 94 24.03 0.59 -3.73
C GLU A 94 23.00 0.00 -4.69
N ILE A 95 22.27 -1.05 -4.29
CA ILE A 95 21.14 -1.63 -5.03
C ILE A 95 19.81 -0.98 -4.63
N PHE A 96 19.68 -0.56 -3.38
CA PHE A 96 18.44 0.03 -2.91
C PHE A 96 18.26 1.48 -3.39
N HIS A 97 19.33 2.28 -3.37
CA HIS A 97 19.28 3.70 -3.69
C HIS A 97 18.74 4.02 -5.10
N PRO A 98 19.15 3.32 -6.18
CA PRO A 98 18.58 3.53 -7.50
C PRO A 98 17.06 3.34 -7.55
N LEU A 99 16.52 2.31 -6.86
CA LEU A 99 15.07 2.11 -6.78
C LEU A 99 14.36 3.31 -6.15
N PHE A 100 14.93 3.89 -5.10
CA PHE A 100 14.35 5.05 -4.43
C PHE A 100 14.37 6.30 -5.31
N VAL A 101 15.53 6.64 -5.87
CA VAL A 101 15.67 7.81 -6.74
C VAL A 101 14.74 7.70 -7.94
N THR A 102 14.65 6.52 -8.56
CA THR A 102 13.74 6.25 -9.66
C THR A 102 12.27 6.37 -9.24
N ALA A 103 11.86 5.79 -8.10
CA ALA A 103 10.48 5.90 -7.63
C ALA A 103 10.08 7.35 -7.30
N ILE A 104 11.03 8.16 -6.77
CA ILE A 104 10.81 9.59 -6.55
C ILE A 104 10.70 10.33 -7.89
N GLY A 105 11.60 10.07 -8.84
CA GLY A 105 11.55 10.65 -10.18
C GLY A 105 10.24 10.34 -10.91
N MET A 106 9.69 9.14 -10.73
CA MET A 106 8.39 8.71 -11.28
C MET A 106 7.17 9.33 -10.55
N GLY A 107 7.37 10.05 -9.45
CA GLY A 107 6.29 10.63 -8.64
C GLY A 107 5.51 9.61 -7.80
N ILE A 108 6.02 8.39 -7.63
CA ILE A 108 5.38 7.33 -6.84
C ILE A 108 5.46 7.61 -5.34
N MET A 109 6.56 8.25 -4.92
CA MET A 109 6.79 8.71 -3.56
C MET A 109 7.62 9.98 -3.58
N SER A 110 7.80 10.60 -2.43
CA SER A 110 8.59 11.83 -2.25
C SER A 110 9.78 11.61 -1.32
N LYS A 111 10.73 12.54 -1.33
CA LYS A 111 11.81 12.58 -0.33
C LYS A 111 11.26 12.64 1.11
N GLN A 112 10.15 13.35 1.30
CA GLN A 112 9.52 13.51 2.62
C GLN A 112 9.07 12.17 3.21
N ASP A 113 8.69 11.22 2.35
CA ASP A 113 8.31 9.87 2.81
C ASP A 113 9.48 9.14 3.46
N ILE A 114 10.73 9.39 3.02
CA ILE A 114 11.94 8.85 3.65
C ILE A 114 12.29 9.66 4.90
N LEU A 115 12.23 10.99 4.82
CA LEU A 115 12.65 11.89 5.91
C LEU A 115 11.79 11.77 7.16
N THR A 116 10.49 11.44 7.00
CA THR A 116 9.52 11.30 8.09
C THR A 116 9.40 9.87 8.64
N GLU A 117 10.02 8.90 7.97
CA GLU A 117 10.07 7.52 8.45
C GLU A 117 10.98 7.46 9.68
N SER A 118 10.42 7.09 10.83
CA SER A 118 11.12 7.09 12.13
C SER A 118 11.28 5.68 12.71
N ASP A 119 10.64 4.69 12.10
CA ASP A 119 10.65 3.28 12.49
C ASP A 119 11.55 2.41 11.59
N SER A 120 12.35 3.03 10.72
CA SER A 120 13.37 2.38 9.90
C SER A 120 14.76 3.00 10.13
N THR A 121 15.82 2.19 9.97
CA THR A 121 17.21 2.67 9.96
C THR A 121 17.69 3.09 8.58
N ASP A 122 16.89 2.91 7.53
CA ASP A 122 17.30 3.13 6.14
C ASP A 122 17.72 4.57 5.88
N LYS A 123 16.97 5.56 6.38
CA LYS A 123 17.33 6.98 6.28
C LYS A 123 18.79 7.22 6.66
N LYS A 124 19.19 6.73 7.84
CA LYS A 124 20.56 6.89 8.37
C LYS A 124 21.61 6.29 7.43
N TRP A 125 21.35 5.13 6.86
CA TRP A 125 22.31 4.45 5.98
C TRP A 125 22.38 5.08 4.60
N LEU A 126 21.24 5.54 4.07
CA LEU A 126 21.17 6.30 2.83
C LEU A 126 21.96 7.60 2.95
N GLU A 127 21.74 8.37 4.02
CA GLU A 127 22.51 9.61 4.29
C GLU A 127 24.01 9.32 4.44
N LYS A 128 24.36 8.25 5.15
CA LYS A 128 25.76 7.85 5.35
C LYS A 128 26.48 7.52 4.03
N TYR A 129 25.78 6.93 3.06
CA TYR A 129 26.41 6.43 1.83
C TYR A 129 26.22 7.33 0.61
N PHE A 130 25.16 8.15 0.57
CA PHE A 130 24.79 8.95 -0.59
C PHE A 130 24.60 10.45 -0.27
N GLY A 131 24.91 10.88 0.96
CA GLY A 131 24.76 12.28 1.36
C GLY A 131 23.31 12.64 1.70
N ASP A 132 23.09 13.92 1.99
CA ASP A 132 21.79 14.43 2.44
C ASP A 132 20.68 14.15 1.41
N ILE A 133 19.60 13.51 1.87
CA ILE A 133 18.44 13.15 1.04
C ILE A 133 17.79 14.41 0.46
N GLU A 134 17.76 15.52 1.22
CA GLU A 134 17.20 16.79 0.73
C GLU A 134 17.99 17.32 -0.47
N GLU A 135 19.29 17.07 -0.52
CA GLU A 135 20.21 17.54 -1.56
C GLU A 135 20.32 16.60 -2.77
N TRP A 136 19.75 15.40 -2.73
CA TRP A 136 19.79 14.47 -3.88
C TRP A 136 19.24 15.11 -5.16
N ASP A 137 20.03 15.08 -6.22
CA ASP A 137 19.56 15.49 -7.55
C ASP A 137 18.76 14.35 -8.20
N ILE A 138 17.45 14.56 -8.35
CA ILE A 138 16.52 13.55 -8.86
C ILE A 138 15.82 14.12 -10.09
N SER A 139 16.13 13.54 -11.24
CA SER A 139 15.44 13.86 -12.48
C SER A 139 13.97 13.42 -12.42
N THR A 140 13.07 14.31 -12.79
CA THR A 140 11.65 13.95 -12.97
C THR A 140 11.52 13.04 -14.20
N LEU A 141 10.77 11.95 -14.05
CA LEU A 141 10.49 11.00 -15.10
C LEU A 141 9.04 11.14 -15.53
N ASP A 142 8.83 11.17 -16.85
CA ASP A 142 7.49 11.14 -17.42
C ASP A 142 6.90 9.73 -17.26
N TYR A 143 6.22 9.52 -16.13
CA TYR A 143 5.57 8.27 -15.80
C TYR A 143 4.09 8.54 -15.49
N LYS A 144 3.21 8.06 -16.36
CA LYS A 144 1.75 8.06 -16.21
C LYS A 144 1.14 9.43 -15.83
N GLN A 145 1.74 10.53 -16.28
CA GLN A 145 1.25 11.88 -16.00
C GLN A 145 -0.07 12.18 -16.74
N ASP A 146 -0.35 11.45 -17.82
CA ASP A 146 -1.55 11.54 -18.66
C ASP A 146 -2.61 10.47 -18.31
N SER A 147 -2.38 9.68 -17.26
CA SER A 147 -3.25 8.57 -16.84
C SER A 147 -3.76 8.76 -15.41
N CYS A 148 -5.00 8.37 -15.18
CA CYS A 148 -5.66 8.41 -13.88
C CYS A 148 -6.36 7.09 -13.58
N VAL A 149 -6.70 6.88 -12.32
CA VAL A 149 -7.50 5.76 -11.84
C VAL A 149 -8.81 6.30 -11.27
N ILE A 150 -9.92 5.85 -11.86
CA ILE A 150 -11.25 6.09 -11.30
C ILE A 150 -11.57 4.97 -10.31
N LYS A 151 -11.86 5.35 -9.06
CA LYS A 151 -12.31 4.48 -7.98
C LYS A 151 -13.80 4.69 -7.72
N VAL A 152 -14.55 3.58 -7.60
CA VAL A 152 -15.99 3.61 -7.32
C VAL A 152 -16.33 2.77 -6.09
N TYR A 153 -16.61 3.45 -4.98
CA TYR A 153 -16.95 2.88 -3.68
C TYR A 153 -18.45 2.56 -3.57
N GLN A 154 -18.82 1.80 -2.54
CA GLN A 154 -20.23 1.49 -2.20
C GLN A 154 -21.09 1.00 -3.39
N SER A 155 -20.46 0.32 -4.35
CA SER A 155 -20.98 0.12 -5.70
C SER A 155 -21.57 -1.28 -5.93
N PHE A 156 -21.95 -1.98 -4.86
CA PHE A 156 -22.47 -3.35 -4.96
C PHE A 156 -23.69 -3.45 -5.90
N ALA A 157 -24.60 -2.47 -5.83
CA ALA A 157 -25.80 -2.42 -6.67
C ALA A 157 -25.51 -2.17 -8.16
N ILE A 158 -24.33 -1.63 -8.50
CA ILE A 158 -23.94 -1.27 -9.88
C ILE A 158 -22.77 -2.09 -10.41
N LYS A 159 -22.35 -3.14 -9.68
CA LYS A 159 -21.15 -3.94 -9.97
C LYS A 159 -21.11 -4.49 -11.40
N ASP A 160 -22.25 -4.92 -11.93
CA ASP A 160 -22.32 -5.54 -13.26
C ASP A 160 -22.18 -4.48 -14.36
N LYS A 161 -22.71 -3.27 -14.13
CA LYS A 161 -22.49 -2.11 -15.01
C LYS A 161 -21.02 -1.71 -15.04
N LEU A 162 -20.37 -1.63 -13.87
CA LEU A 162 -18.95 -1.31 -13.76
C LEU A 162 -18.09 -2.36 -14.47
N LYS A 163 -18.39 -3.65 -14.27
CA LYS A 163 -17.70 -4.75 -14.96
C LYS A 163 -17.83 -4.66 -16.48
N GLN A 164 -19.03 -4.36 -17.00
CA GLN A 164 -19.26 -4.17 -18.45
C GLN A 164 -18.46 -3.00 -19.02
N ARG A 165 -18.20 -1.95 -18.22
CA ARG A 165 -17.35 -0.81 -18.61
C ARG A 165 -15.85 -1.04 -18.44
N GLY A 166 -15.44 -2.26 -18.06
CA GLY A 166 -14.03 -2.63 -17.92
C GLY A 166 -13.42 -2.34 -16.55
N TYR A 167 -14.20 -1.94 -15.55
CA TYR A 167 -13.69 -1.81 -14.19
C TYR A 167 -13.30 -3.19 -13.63
N LYS A 168 -12.27 -3.21 -12.80
CA LYS A 168 -11.81 -4.40 -12.06
C LYS A 168 -12.00 -4.18 -10.57
N TYR A 169 -12.51 -5.19 -9.88
CA TYR A 169 -12.69 -5.13 -8.44
C TYR A 169 -11.36 -5.39 -7.71
N SER A 170 -10.96 -4.51 -6.80
CA SER A 170 -9.91 -4.78 -5.82
C SER A 170 -10.54 -5.28 -4.52
N SER A 171 -10.20 -6.50 -4.12
CA SER A 171 -10.63 -7.06 -2.83
C SER A 171 -9.92 -6.42 -1.63
N LEU A 172 -8.68 -5.95 -1.83
CA LEU A 172 -7.88 -5.29 -0.79
C LEU A 172 -8.51 -3.94 -0.40
N GLU A 173 -8.78 -3.11 -1.41
CA GLU A 173 -9.40 -1.79 -1.26
C GLU A 173 -10.92 -1.84 -1.19
N GLN A 174 -11.52 -2.98 -1.54
CA GLN A 174 -12.96 -3.18 -1.63
C GLN A 174 -13.67 -2.17 -2.56
N VAL A 175 -13.04 -1.84 -3.68
CA VAL A 175 -13.46 -0.80 -4.62
C VAL A 175 -13.33 -1.29 -6.07
N TRP A 176 -14.14 -0.74 -6.98
CA TRP A 176 -13.98 -0.95 -8.42
C TRP A 176 -13.07 0.12 -9.03
N LEU A 177 -12.17 -0.30 -9.90
CA LEU A 177 -11.08 0.52 -10.42
C LEU A 177 -11.01 0.45 -11.94
N LYS A 178 -10.74 1.58 -12.59
CA LYS A 178 -10.41 1.65 -14.01
C LYS A 178 -9.33 2.69 -14.22
N GLU A 179 -8.22 2.29 -14.84
CA GLU A 179 -7.18 3.20 -15.29
C GLU A 179 -7.52 3.68 -16.70
N MET A 180 -7.38 4.99 -16.96
CA MET A 180 -7.69 5.62 -18.25
C MET A 180 -7.01 6.98 -18.39
N SER A 181 -7.08 7.58 -19.58
CA SER A 181 -6.53 8.93 -19.80
C SER A 181 -7.21 9.96 -18.90
N THR A 182 -6.42 10.91 -18.39
CA THR A 182 -6.90 12.08 -17.65
C THR A 182 -7.92 12.89 -18.46
N SER A 183 -7.75 12.95 -19.78
CA SER A 183 -8.65 13.67 -20.70
C SER A 183 -10.08 13.10 -20.75
N GLU A 184 -10.23 11.79 -20.53
CA GLU A 184 -11.52 11.08 -20.59
C GLU A 184 -12.16 10.90 -19.20
N ALA A 185 -11.41 11.22 -18.14
CA ALA A 185 -11.75 10.83 -16.77
C ALA A 185 -13.03 11.48 -16.24
N GLU A 186 -13.22 12.78 -16.53
CA GLU A 186 -14.40 13.51 -16.03
C GLU A 186 -15.67 13.07 -16.78
N GLU A 187 -15.58 12.75 -18.08
CA GLU A 187 -16.71 12.19 -18.84
C GLU A 187 -17.14 10.82 -18.28
N GLU A 188 -16.18 9.94 -18.00
CA GLU A 188 -16.46 8.64 -17.40
C GLU A 188 -17.07 8.78 -16.00
N LYS A 189 -16.54 9.70 -15.17
CA LYS A 189 -17.10 10.01 -13.86
C LYS A 189 -18.54 10.53 -13.97
N MET A 190 -18.83 11.41 -14.92
CA MET A 190 -20.19 11.90 -15.15
C MET A 190 -21.14 10.78 -15.59
N THR A 191 -20.66 9.83 -16.38
CA THR A 191 -21.41 8.63 -16.77
C THR A 191 -21.71 7.75 -15.56
N VAL A 192 -20.71 7.43 -14.74
CA VAL A 192 -20.88 6.58 -13.54
C VAL A 192 -21.76 7.27 -12.50
N ALA A 193 -21.70 8.61 -12.40
CA ALA A 193 -22.53 9.42 -11.51
C ALA A 193 -24.03 9.35 -11.81
N GLN A 194 -24.43 8.82 -12.97
CA GLN A 194 -25.84 8.53 -13.26
C GLN A 194 -26.37 7.34 -12.45
N TRP A 195 -25.50 6.49 -11.91
CA TRP A 195 -25.87 5.25 -11.22
C TRP A 195 -25.56 5.26 -9.74
N ILE A 196 -24.70 6.17 -9.29
CA ILE A 196 -24.27 6.28 -7.89
C ILE A 196 -23.98 7.73 -7.54
N ASP A 197 -24.13 8.06 -6.26
CA ASP A 197 -23.75 9.37 -5.69
C ASP A 197 -22.28 9.69 -6.01
N ARG A 198 -22.03 10.92 -6.50
CA ARG A 198 -20.70 11.42 -6.86
C ARG A 198 -19.69 11.31 -5.72
N LYS A 199 -20.14 11.39 -4.45
CA LYS A 199 -19.26 11.24 -3.28
C LYS A 199 -18.58 9.87 -3.20
N ASN A 200 -19.13 8.86 -3.89
CA ASN A 200 -18.59 7.51 -3.97
C ASN A 200 -17.65 7.31 -5.16
N ILE A 201 -17.33 8.38 -5.91
CA ILE A 201 -16.45 8.33 -7.08
C ILE A 201 -15.24 9.23 -6.80
N GLU A 202 -14.05 8.67 -6.92
CA GLU A 202 -12.78 9.37 -6.72
C GLU A 202 -11.90 9.18 -7.97
N ILE A 203 -11.16 10.23 -8.34
CA ILE A 203 -10.17 10.18 -9.42
C ILE A 203 -8.81 10.48 -8.80
N GLU A 204 -7.85 9.61 -9.06
CA GLU A 204 -6.47 9.75 -8.60
C GLU A 204 -5.50 9.66 -9.78
N GLN A 205 -4.34 10.30 -9.69
CA GLN A 205 -3.30 10.15 -10.71
C GLN A 205 -2.73 8.72 -10.69
N ALA A 206 -2.46 8.14 -11.86
CA ALA A 206 -2.08 6.73 -11.97
C ALA A 206 -0.61 6.45 -11.56
N ASN A 207 0.22 7.50 -11.43
CA ASN A 207 1.55 7.42 -10.85
C ASN A 207 1.54 7.36 -9.32
N THR A 208 0.41 7.68 -8.67
CA THR A 208 0.29 7.61 -7.21
C THR A 208 -0.09 6.19 -6.81
N ILE A 209 0.82 5.45 -6.17
CA ILE A 209 0.48 4.17 -5.55
C ILE A 209 -0.18 4.46 -4.21
N LYS A 210 -1.31 3.82 -3.89
CA LYS A 210 -1.90 3.81 -2.56
C LYS A 210 -2.15 2.38 -2.09
N MET A 211 -1.58 1.99 -0.95
CA MET A 211 -1.87 0.71 -0.31
C MET A 211 -3.04 0.87 0.66
N GLU A 212 -4.24 0.95 0.11
CA GLU A 212 -5.46 1.10 0.88
C GLU A 212 -6.05 -0.27 1.24
N ALA A 213 -6.29 -0.50 2.53
CA ALA A 213 -6.90 -1.72 3.01
C ALA A 213 -7.90 -1.42 4.13
N TYR A 214 -8.78 -2.38 4.37
CA TYR A 214 -9.71 -2.33 5.51
C TYR A 214 -9.29 -3.29 6.60
N TYR A 215 -9.23 -2.78 7.83
CA TYR A 215 -9.06 -3.54 9.05
C TYR A 215 -10.40 -3.83 9.71
N TYR A 216 -10.48 -4.98 10.36
CA TYR A 216 -11.60 -5.35 11.23
C TYR A 216 -11.07 -5.28 12.65
N LEU A 217 -11.38 -4.16 13.31
CA LEU A 217 -10.97 -3.90 14.68
C LEU A 217 -11.91 -4.65 15.63
N CYS A 218 -11.37 -5.65 16.30
CA CYS A 218 -12.10 -6.56 17.17
C CYS A 218 -11.84 -6.20 18.63
N VAL A 219 -12.92 -5.90 19.37
CA VAL A 219 -12.90 -5.62 20.79
C VAL A 219 -13.60 -6.75 21.54
N SER A 220 -12.91 -7.31 22.53
CA SER A 220 -13.42 -8.34 23.43
C SER A 220 -13.16 -7.95 24.89
N ASN A 221 -13.71 -8.73 25.84
CA ASN A 221 -13.69 -8.42 27.26
C ASN A 221 -14.28 -7.03 27.61
N CYS A 222 -15.39 -6.67 26.96
CA CYS A 222 -15.96 -5.33 27.00
C CYS A 222 -17.44 -5.33 27.43
N TYR A 223 -17.78 -6.19 28.40
CA TYR A 223 -19.17 -6.37 28.84
C TYR A 223 -19.83 -5.07 29.31
N ASP A 224 -19.06 -4.20 29.96
CA ASP A 224 -19.53 -2.93 30.52
C ASP A 224 -19.58 -1.80 29.47
N HIS A 225 -18.94 -2.00 28.31
CA HIS A 225 -18.74 -0.95 27.30
C HIS A 225 -19.60 -1.13 26.05
N LYS A 226 -20.59 -2.03 26.08
CA LYS A 226 -21.43 -2.39 24.91
C LYS A 226 -22.15 -1.18 24.30
N ALA A 227 -22.70 -0.30 25.14
CA ALA A 227 -23.42 0.89 24.68
C ALA A 227 -22.50 1.82 23.90
N TYR A 228 -21.33 2.14 24.48
CA TYR A 228 -20.29 2.94 23.84
C TYR A 228 -19.84 2.34 22.50
N LEU A 229 -19.55 1.02 22.49
CA LEU A 229 -19.11 0.33 21.28
C LEU A 229 -20.17 0.41 20.16
N LYS A 230 -21.45 0.19 20.50
CA LYS A 230 -22.56 0.30 19.55
C LYS A 230 -22.71 1.72 19.00
N GLU A 231 -22.67 2.73 19.86
CA GLU A 231 -22.74 4.15 19.48
C GLU A 231 -21.57 4.56 18.58
N ASN A 232 -20.39 3.96 18.77
CA ASN A 232 -19.19 4.22 17.97
C ASN A 232 -19.05 3.31 16.73
N GLY A 233 -20.14 2.62 16.33
CA GLY A 233 -20.23 1.88 15.08
C GLY A 233 -19.65 0.47 15.11
N PHE A 234 -19.41 -0.11 16.29
CA PHE A 234 -19.07 -1.53 16.41
C PHE A 234 -20.34 -2.40 16.39
N MET A 235 -20.22 -3.57 15.79
CA MET A 235 -21.28 -4.57 15.74
C MET A 235 -20.86 -5.85 16.46
N TRP A 236 -21.68 -6.34 17.39
CA TRP A 236 -21.46 -7.65 18.01
C TRP A 236 -21.55 -8.75 16.95
N ASN A 237 -20.53 -9.61 16.91
CA ASN A 237 -20.36 -10.63 15.88
C ASN A 237 -20.35 -10.09 14.42
N GLY A 238 -19.93 -8.83 14.23
CA GLY A 238 -19.87 -8.20 12.92
C GLY A 238 -18.94 -8.92 11.94
N TYR A 239 -19.30 -8.90 10.65
CA TYR A 239 -18.46 -9.36 9.54
C TYR A 239 -17.96 -10.82 9.65
N GLY A 240 -18.71 -11.69 10.33
CA GLY A 240 -18.38 -13.12 10.47
C GLY A 240 -17.40 -13.44 11.60
N MET A 241 -16.95 -12.44 12.36
CA MET A 241 -16.11 -12.64 13.54
C MET A 241 -16.99 -13.02 14.73
N LYS A 242 -16.61 -14.05 15.49
CA LYS A 242 -17.41 -14.52 16.64
C LYS A 242 -16.83 -14.02 17.96
N LYS A 243 -17.72 -13.75 18.93
CA LYS A 243 -17.41 -13.37 20.32
C LYS A 243 -16.64 -12.05 20.44
N ALA A 244 -16.86 -11.11 19.53
CA ALA A 244 -16.23 -9.79 19.55
C ALA A 244 -17.18 -8.71 19.01
N TRP A 245 -16.98 -7.49 19.48
CA TRP A 245 -17.51 -6.28 18.85
C TRP A 245 -16.55 -5.86 17.74
N VAL A 246 -17.07 -5.64 16.53
CA VAL A 246 -16.23 -5.42 15.35
C VAL A 246 -16.63 -4.16 14.61
N LYS A 247 -15.63 -3.33 14.32
CA LYS A 247 -15.77 -2.17 13.44
C LYS A 247 -14.84 -2.35 12.25
N LYS A 248 -15.38 -2.13 11.05
CA LYS A 248 -14.59 -2.08 9.82
C LYS A 248 -14.07 -0.65 9.65
N ILE A 249 -12.76 -0.48 9.48
CA ILE A 249 -12.11 0.81 9.35
C ILE A 249 -11.06 0.78 8.23
N PRO A 250 -10.84 1.87 7.48
CA PRO A 250 -9.61 2.04 6.71
C PRO A 250 -8.38 1.90 7.62
N CYS A 251 -7.33 1.23 7.14
CA CYS A 251 -6.16 0.88 7.93
C CYS A 251 -5.45 2.12 8.53
N GLN A 252 -5.48 3.26 7.85
CA GLN A 252 -4.86 4.51 8.31
C GLN A 252 -5.53 5.08 9.58
N PHE A 253 -6.79 4.70 9.85
CA PHE A 253 -7.50 5.12 11.07
C PHE A 253 -7.25 4.20 12.26
N LEU A 254 -6.39 3.16 12.13
CA LEU A 254 -6.16 2.22 13.22
C LEU A 254 -5.71 2.93 14.50
N LYS A 255 -4.65 3.74 14.45
CA LYS A 255 -4.09 4.41 15.62
C LYS A 255 -5.10 5.34 16.31
N SER A 256 -5.89 6.08 15.54
CA SER A 256 -6.89 7.00 16.10
C SER A 256 -8.08 6.26 16.71
N GLU A 257 -8.48 5.13 16.14
CA GLU A 257 -9.53 4.27 16.71
C GLU A 257 -9.04 3.52 17.96
N GLU A 258 -7.80 3.02 17.96
CA GLU A 258 -7.18 2.43 19.15
C GLU A 258 -7.08 3.45 20.29
N ALA A 259 -6.68 4.69 20.01
CA ALA A 259 -6.61 5.75 21.02
C ALA A 259 -7.98 6.05 21.68
N LYS A 260 -9.08 5.92 20.94
CA LYS A 260 -10.44 6.04 21.50
C LYS A 260 -10.74 4.87 22.45
N LEU A 261 -10.36 3.66 22.04
CA LEU A 261 -10.59 2.43 22.80
C LEU A 261 -9.72 2.31 24.05
N LEU A 262 -8.49 2.84 24.04
CA LEU A 262 -7.57 2.82 25.18
C LEU A 262 -8.14 3.52 26.44
N LYS A 263 -9.16 4.36 26.28
CA LYS A 263 -9.88 5.00 27.39
C LYS A 263 -10.79 4.03 28.16
N LEU A 264 -11.07 2.86 27.59
CA LEU A 264 -11.93 1.85 28.19
C LEU A 264 -11.09 0.86 28.99
N PRO A 265 -11.33 0.71 30.30
CA PRO A 265 -10.59 -0.24 31.12
C PRO A 265 -10.92 -1.70 30.73
N ASN A 266 -9.93 -2.57 30.87
CA ASN A 266 -10.04 -4.03 30.78
C ASN A 266 -10.48 -4.62 29.43
N ILE A 267 -10.39 -3.88 28.33
CA ILE A 267 -10.69 -4.42 27.01
C ILE A 267 -9.50 -5.15 26.37
N LYS A 268 -9.78 -6.04 25.42
CA LYS A 268 -8.77 -6.63 24.51
C LYS A 268 -9.06 -6.22 23.09
N VAL A 269 -8.08 -5.59 22.43
CA VAL A 269 -8.17 -5.10 21.05
C VAL A 269 -7.28 -5.94 20.14
N SER A 270 -7.76 -6.25 18.95
CA SER A 270 -6.99 -6.95 17.92
C SER A 270 -7.45 -6.56 16.51
N VAL A 271 -6.55 -6.66 15.53
CA VAL A 271 -6.86 -6.47 14.11
C VAL A 271 -6.98 -7.83 13.44
N ALA A 272 -8.06 -8.02 12.68
CA ALA A 272 -8.27 -9.21 11.87
C ALA A 272 -8.42 -8.85 10.39
N ALA A 273 -8.04 -9.80 9.53
CA ALA A 273 -8.43 -9.82 8.13
C ALA A 273 -9.81 -10.49 8.00
N LYS A 274 -10.62 -10.04 7.04
CA LYS A 274 -11.86 -10.77 6.70
C LYS A 274 -11.48 -12.19 6.26
N LYS A 275 -12.10 -13.20 6.86
CA LYS A 275 -12.02 -14.59 6.39
C LYS A 275 -12.81 -14.77 5.10
#